data_AF-A0AAD7AJP3-F1
#
_entry.id   AF-A0AAD7AJP3-F1
#
_cell.length_a   1.000
_cell.length_b   1.000
_cell.length_c   1.000
_cell.angle_alpha   90.00
_cell.angle_beta   90.00
_cell.angle_gamma   90.00
#
_symmetry.space_group_name_H-M   'P 1'
#
loop_
_entity.id
_entity.type
_entity.pdbx_description
1 polymer ?
#
loop_
_entity_poly.entity_id
_entity_poly.type
_entity_poly.pdbx_seq_one_letter_code
_entity_poly.pdbx_strand_id
1 'polypeptide(L)'
;MGRWTQYDSDEYRLPEGMERIGYDSDTGRYYFKDRGGAVWQGAQGAEFSQMTRVSDGAGADGASSSYPPDEDIEAAPRRADGYQALATDANGRYTSSLNTSAYRTLFPFFLLVGVVLLLVWRLILSPGLAAPKNPCPPHATKYLVEPGDSCWEISHTHGCSLDDFKKFNTKVNCDRLMPGTTVCIPNQPPDPNV
;
A
#
# COMPACT_ATOMS: atom_id res chain seq x y z
N MET A 1 0.29 -29.38 -2.33
CA MET A 1 0.10 -30.15 -3.57
C MET A 1 -1.30 -29.81 -4.06
N GLY A 2 -1.41 -29.04 -5.15
CA GLY A 2 -2.71 -28.60 -5.68
C GLY A 2 -3.52 -29.82 -6.10
N ARG A 3 -4.71 -29.96 -5.52
CA ARG A 3 -5.67 -31.02 -5.81
C ARG A 3 -6.37 -30.66 -7.13
N TRP A 4 -5.65 -30.77 -8.25
CA TRP A 4 -6.27 -30.74 -9.57
C TRP A 4 -7.10 -32.00 -9.73
N THR A 5 -8.40 -31.88 -9.46
CA THR A 5 -9.34 -32.96 -9.74
C THR A 5 -9.45 -33.10 -11.25
N GLN A 6 -9.28 -34.32 -11.76
CA GLN A 6 -9.60 -34.69 -13.16
C GLN A 6 -11.05 -34.35 -13.58
N TYR A 7 -11.88 -33.83 -12.68
CA TYR A 7 -13.23 -33.35 -12.94
C TYR A 7 -13.31 -31.85 -13.31
N ASP A 8 -12.19 -31.12 -13.29
CA ASP A 8 -12.09 -29.76 -13.82
C ASP A 8 -11.71 -29.72 -15.32
N SER A 9 -11.48 -30.88 -15.94
CA SER A 9 -11.24 -30.96 -17.38
C SER A 9 -12.53 -30.64 -18.15
N ASP A 10 -12.48 -29.66 -19.05
CA ASP A 10 -13.64 -29.19 -19.82
C ASP A 10 -14.21 -30.22 -20.78
N GLU A 11 -13.51 -31.35 -20.92
CA GLU A 11 -13.88 -32.49 -21.76
C GLU A 11 -15.29 -33.03 -21.45
N TYR A 12 -15.77 -32.90 -20.20
CA TYR A 12 -17.14 -33.28 -19.81
C TYR A 12 -18.17 -32.15 -19.88
N ARG A 13 -17.73 -30.90 -20.11
CA ARG A 13 -18.57 -29.70 -20.15
C ARG A 13 -18.86 -29.22 -21.57
N LEU A 14 -18.05 -29.69 -22.53
CA LEU A 14 -18.13 -29.31 -23.93
C LEU A 14 -18.81 -30.43 -24.75
N PRO A 15 -19.49 -30.07 -25.86
CA PRO A 15 -19.99 -31.05 -26.81
C PRO A 15 -18.86 -31.98 -27.31
N GLU A 16 -19.18 -33.25 -27.59
CA GLU A 16 -18.19 -34.21 -28.06
C GLU A 16 -17.41 -33.70 -29.29
N GLY A 17 -16.08 -33.73 -29.20
CA GLY A 17 -15.19 -33.26 -30.27
C GLY A 17 -14.95 -31.75 -30.32
N MET A 18 -15.32 -31.02 -29.27
CA MET A 18 -14.97 -29.62 -29.08
C MET A 18 -13.96 -29.45 -27.94
N GLU A 19 -12.89 -28.70 -28.18
CA GLU A 19 -11.82 -28.46 -27.22
C GLU A 19 -11.67 -26.96 -26.94
N ARG A 20 -11.46 -26.56 -25.68
CA ARG A 20 -11.13 -25.18 -25.34
C ARG A 20 -9.69 -24.87 -25.71
N ILE A 21 -9.49 -23.85 -26.53
CA ILE A 21 -8.16 -23.43 -27.01
C ILE A 21 -7.66 -22.13 -26.36
N GLY A 22 -8.52 -21.39 -25.63
CA GLY A 22 -8.09 -20.17 -24.96
C GLY A 22 -9.16 -19.47 -24.13
N TYR A 23 -8.70 -18.54 -23.29
CA TYR A 23 -9.52 -17.59 -22.53
C TYR A 23 -8.92 -16.19 -22.68
N ASP A 24 -9.74 -15.22 -23.07
CA ASP A 24 -9.40 -13.80 -23.08
C ASP A 24 -9.85 -13.18 -21.75
N SER A 25 -8.89 -12.75 -20.94
CA SER A 25 -9.12 -12.16 -19.62
C SER A 25 -9.67 -10.73 -19.68
N ASP A 26 -9.45 -10.01 -20.76
CA ASP A 26 -9.90 -8.62 -20.90
C ASP A 26 -11.38 -8.58 -21.28
N THR A 27 -11.81 -9.51 -22.13
CA THR A 27 -13.22 -9.62 -22.55
C THR A 27 -14.02 -10.67 -21.77
N GLY A 28 -13.35 -11.54 -21.02
CA GLY A 28 -13.98 -12.63 -20.27
C GLY A 28 -14.61 -13.68 -21.19
N ARG A 29 -13.94 -14.04 -22.29
CA ARG A 29 -14.47 -14.93 -23.33
C ARG A 29 -13.63 -16.20 -23.48
N TYR A 30 -14.32 -17.31 -23.74
CA TYR A 30 -13.69 -18.58 -24.06
C TYR A 30 -13.70 -18.84 -25.58
N TYR A 31 -12.62 -19.45 -26.06
CA TYR A 31 -12.46 -19.89 -27.45
C TYR A 31 -12.37 -21.40 -27.51
N PHE A 32 -13.04 -21.98 -28.50
CA PHE A 32 -13.14 -23.42 -28.71
C PHE A 32 -12.83 -23.78 -30.15
N LYS A 33 -12.38 -25.01 -30.37
CA LYS A 33 -12.10 -25.58 -31.68
C LYS A 33 -12.85 -26.89 -31.83
N ASP A 34 -13.50 -27.10 -32.97
CA ASP A 34 -14.14 -28.37 -33.28
C ASP A 34 -13.19 -29.32 -34.04
N ARG A 35 -13.64 -30.57 -34.23
CA ARG A 35 -12.92 -31.59 -35.01
C ARG A 35 -12.62 -31.16 -36.45
N GLY A 36 -13.44 -30.27 -37.03
CA GLY A 36 -13.25 -29.71 -38.37
C GLY A 36 -12.25 -28.55 -38.43
N GLY A 37 -11.74 -28.12 -37.27
CA GLY A 37 -10.83 -26.99 -37.14
C GLY A 37 -11.50 -25.61 -37.15
N ALA A 38 -12.83 -25.55 -37.11
CA ALA A 38 -13.55 -24.29 -37.00
C ALA A 38 -13.40 -23.74 -35.58
N VAL A 39 -13.24 -22.42 -35.47
CA VAL A 39 -13.13 -21.73 -34.19
C VAL A 39 -14.48 -21.16 -33.78
N TRP A 40 -14.82 -21.38 -32.52
CA TRP A 40 -16.05 -20.97 -31.88
C TRP A 40 -15.73 -20.05 -30.69
N GLN A 41 -16.54 -19.02 -30.47
CA GLN A 41 -16.40 -18.11 -29.32
C GLN A 41 -17.62 -18.17 -28.41
N GLY A 42 -17.38 -18.06 -27.10
CA GLY A 42 -18.43 -17.91 -26.09
C GLY A 42 -18.99 -16.49 -25.99
N ALA A 43 -20.16 -16.37 -25.34
CA ALA A 43 -20.73 -15.09 -24.96
C ALA A 43 -19.86 -14.37 -23.90
N GLN A 44 -19.98 -13.05 -23.82
CA GLN A 44 -19.17 -12.23 -22.91
C GLN A 44 -19.50 -12.55 -21.45
N GLY A 45 -18.49 -12.89 -20.64
CA GLY A 45 -18.65 -13.08 -19.20
C GLY A 45 -19.51 -14.29 -18.80
N ALA A 46 -19.81 -15.20 -19.73
CA ALA A 46 -20.63 -16.38 -19.46
C ALA A 46 -19.77 -17.64 -19.48
N GLU A 47 -19.77 -18.37 -18.37
CA GLU A 47 -19.10 -19.68 -18.24
C GLU A 47 -19.84 -20.78 -19.04
N PHE A 48 -21.16 -20.65 -19.19
CA PHE A 48 -22.02 -21.57 -19.92
C PHE A 48 -23.00 -20.80 -20.81
N SER A 49 -22.75 -20.69 -22.11
CA SER A 49 -23.64 -19.98 -23.04
C SER A 49 -23.51 -20.48 -24.47
N GLN A 50 -24.43 -20.03 -25.35
CA GLN A 50 -24.42 -20.37 -26.76
C GLN A 50 -23.10 -19.90 -27.42
N MET A 51 -22.46 -20.79 -28.18
CA MET A 51 -21.21 -20.51 -28.89
C MET A 51 -21.51 -20.02 -30.30
N THR A 52 -20.81 -18.97 -30.74
CA THR A 52 -20.94 -18.42 -32.09
C THR A 52 -19.72 -18.81 -32.92
N ARG A 53 -19.92 -19.28 -34.14
CA ARG A 53 -18.82 -19.63 -35.05
C ARG A 53 -18.10 -18.36 -35.50
N VAL A 54 -16.78 -18.33 -35.35
CA VAL A 54 -15.93 -17.19 -35.73
C VAL A 54 -15.12 -17.48 -36.99
N SER A 55 -14.80 -18.75 -37.26
CA SER A 55 -14.12 -19.14 -38.49
C SER A 55 -14.62 -20.48 -39.03
N ASP A 56 -14.55 -20.63 -40.34
CA ASP A 56 -14.77 -21.90 -41.00
C ASP A 56 -13.47 -22.72 -40.94
N GLY A 57 -13.57 -23.96 -40.50
CA GLY A 57 -12.44 -24.87 -40.41
C GLY A 57 -11.91 -25.19 -41.80
N ALA A 58 -10.62 -24.95 -42.03
CA ALA A 58 -9.95 -25.31 -43.27
C ALA A 58 -9.72 -26.83 -43.30
N GLY A 59 -10.74 -27.58 -43.75
CA GLY A 59 -10.52 -28.87 -44.39
C GLY A 59 -10.30 -28.63 -45.87
N ALA A 60 -9.17 -29.14 -46.40
CA ALA A 60 -8.87 -29.44 -47.80
C ALA A 60 -9.66 -28.63 -48.83
N ASP A 61 -9.06 -27.64 -49.49
CA ASP A 61 -8.69 -27.80 -50.91
C ASP A 61 -7.60 -26.79 -51.30
N GLY A 62 -6.66 -27.24 -52.11
CA GLY A 62 -5.49 -26.47 -52.52
C GLY A 62 -5.75 -25.37 -53.55
N ALA A 63 -4.71 -24.56 -53.74
CA ALA A 63 -4.47 -23.52 -54.76
C ALA A 63 -5.03 -22.12 -54.40
N SER A 64 -4.26 -21.02 -54.45
CA SER A 64 -3.03 -20.75 -55.19
C SER A 64 -2.25 -19.59 -54.57
N SER A 65 -0.93 -19.74 -54.40
CA SER A 65 -0.01 -18.68 -54.75
C SER A 65 1.30 -19.33 -55.17
N SER A 66 1.60 -19.11 -56.44
CA SER A 66 2.74 -19.57 -57.22
C SER A 66 4.07 -19.18 -56.60
N TYR A 67 4.89 -20.16 -56.24
CA TYR A 67 6.36 -20.10 -56.35
C TYR A 67 6.89 -21.51 -56.67
N PRO A 68 7.82 -21.68 -57.64
CA PRO A 68 8.33 -23.00 -58.03
C PRO A 68 9.30 -23.58 -56.99
N PRO A 69 9.48 -24.91 -57.01
CA PRO A 69 10.07 -25.71 -55.96
C PRO A 69 11.60 -25.73 -56.09
N ASP A 70 12.30 -25.87 -54.98
CA ASP A 70 13.17 -27.01 -54.69
C ASP A 70 13.80 -26.83 -53.31
N GLU A 71 13.90 -27.95 -52.59
CA GLU A 71 14.55 -28.15 -51.29
C GLU A 71 13.66 -27.94 -50.04
N ASP A 72 13.10 -29.08 -49.63
CA ASP A 72 13.02 -29.57 -48.25
C ASP A 72 12.08 -28.85 -47.30
N ILE A 73 10.90 -29.47 -47.10
CA ILE A 73 9.98 -29.23 -45.98
C ILE A 73 10.65 -29.78 -44.69
N GLU A 74 11.79 -29.22 -44.33
CA GLU A 74 12.38 -29.35 -43.01
C GLU A 74 12.20 -28.00 -42.31
N ALA A 75 11.34 -28.03 -41.29
CA ALA A 75 11.33 -27.05 -40.21
C ALA A 75 11.27 -25.57 -40.64
N ALA A 76 10.06 -25.08 -40.96
CA ALA A 76 9.78 -23.66 -40.74
C ALA A 76 10.10 -23.34 -39.26
N PRO A 77 10.93 -22.31 -38.98
CA PRO A 77 11.56 -22.16 -37.69
C PRO A 77 10.50 -21.82 -36.64
N ARG A 78 10.36 -22.71 -35.65
CA ARG A 78 9.67 -22.37 -34.41
C ARG A 78 10.51 -21.28 -33.75
N ARG A 79 9.94 -20.08 -33.56
CA ARG A 79 10.48 -19.18 -32.53
C ARG A 79 10.50 -19.95 -31.21
N ALA A 80 11.57 -19.79 -30.43
CA ALA A 80 11.82 -20.56 -29.20
C ALA A 80 10.67 -20.45 -28.18
N ASP A 81 9.79 -19.47 -28.34
CA ASP A 81 8.80 -19.10 -27.34
C ASP A 81 7.41 -19.69 -27.62
N GLY A 82 7.20 -20.39 -28.75
CA GLY A 82 5.96 -21.13 -29.02
C GLY A 82 4.67 -20.31 -29.26
N TYR A 83 4.72 -18.98 -29.16
CA TYR A 83 3.56 -18.12 -29.41
C TYR A 83 3.54 -17.60 -30.85
N GLN A 84 2.51 -17.97 -31.60
CA GLN A 84 2.15 -17.32 -32.87
C GLN A 84 1.13 -16.22 -32.57
N ALA A 85 1.45 -14.98 -32.92
CA ALA A 85 0.51 -13.88 -32.81
C ALA A 85 -0.67 -14.17 -33.76
N LEU A 86 -1.86 -14.33 -33.19
CA LEU A 86 -3.10 -14.32 -33.97
C LEU A 86 -3.21 -12.96 -34.66
N ALA A 87 -3.69 -12.97 -35.91
CA ALA A 87 -3.77 -11.77 -36.74
C ALA A 87 -4.58 -10.67 -36.04
N THR A 88 -3.88 -9.71 -35.44
CA THR A 88 -4.48 -8.44 -35.04
C THR A 88 -4.72 -7.64 -36.31
N ASP A 89 -5.98 -7.24 -36.46
CA ASP A 89 -6.49 -6.27 -37.43
C ASP A 89 -5.45 -5.24 -37.91
N ALA A 90 -5.28 -5.17 -39.23
CA ALA A 90 -4.28 -4.37 -39.93
C ALA A 90 -4.54 -2.84 -39.91
N ASN A 91 -5.16 -2.30 -38.84
CA ASN A 91 -5.50 -0.86 -38.74
C ASN A 91 -5.23 -0.24 -37.36
N GLY A 92 -4.30 -0.79 -36.57
CA GLY A 92 -3.85 -0.14 -35.34
C GLY A 92 -2.83 0.97 -35.62
N ARG A 93 -3.27 2.24 -35.67
CA ARG A 93 -2.35 3.37 -35.55
C ARG A 93 -1.67 3.29 -34.18
N TYR A 94 -0.37 2.99 -34.15
CA TYR A 94 0.45 3.10 -32.94
C TYR A 94 0.57 4.58 -32.54
N THR A 95 -0.42 5.10 -31.81
CA THR A 95 -0.17 6.26 -30.96
C THR A 95 0.68 5.74 -29.80
N SER A 96 1.92 6.18 -29.73
CA SER A 96 2.76 6.02 -28.55
C SER A 96 2.13 6.83 -27.41
N SER A 97 1.11 6.25 -26.79
CA SER A 97 0.59 6.70 -25.50
C SER A 97 1.73 6.55 -24.51
N LEU A 98 2.45 7.65 -24.25
CA LEU A 98 3.22 7.78 -23.02
C LEU A 98 2.26 7.43 -21.89
N ASN A 99 2.55 6.34 -21.18
CA ASN A 99 1.70 5.73 -20.16
C ASN A 99 1.60 6.62 -18.91
N THR A 100 1.04 7.83 -19.05
CA THR A 100 0.71 8.76 -17.97
C THR A 100 -0.36 8.16 -17.05
N SER A 101 -1.15 7.20 -17.55
CA SER A 101 -2.15 6.47 -16.80
C SER A 101 -1.57 5.63 -15.66
N ALA A 102 -0.33 5.13 -15.80
CA ALA A 102 0.32 4.29 -14.78
C ALA A 102 0.72 5.12 -13.54
N TYR A 103 1.15 6.36 -13.73
CA TYR A 103 1.46 7.25 -12.62
C TYR A 103 0.22 7.73 -11.87
N ARG A 104 -0.96 7.71 -12.50
CA ARG A 104 -2.21 8.15 -11.86
C ARG A 104 -2.65 7.22 -10.71
N THR A 105 -2.41 5.92 -10.84
CA THR A 105 -2.71 4.94 -9.78
C THR A 105 -1.58 4.84 -8.75
N LEU A 106 -0.35 5.19 -9.12
CA LEU A 106 0.80 5.19 -8.21
C LEU A 106 0.96 6.49 -7.41
N PHE A 107 0.45 7.62 -7.92
CA PHE A 107 0.44 8.93 -7.25
C PHE A 107 -0.06 8.91 -5.80
N PRO A 108 -1.20 8.27 -5.44
CA PRO A 108 -1.63 8.22 -4.05
C PRO A 108 -0.63 7.48 -3.14
N PHE A 109 0.07 6.46 -3.63
CA PHE A 109 1.10 5.77 -2.86
C PHE A 109 2.33 6.64 -2.63
N PHE A 110 2.79 7.36 -3.65
CA PHE A 110 3.89 8.31 -3.50
C PHE A 110 3.53 9.47 -2.56
N LEU A 111 2.28 9.95 -2.59
CA LEU A 111 1.77 10.95 -1.65
C LEU A 111 1.82 10.42 -0.21
N LEU A 112 1.32 9.20 0.04
CA LEU A 112 1.38 8.58 1.36
C LEU A 112 2.82 8.38 1.84
N VAL A 113 3.72 7.89 0.99
CA VAL A 113 5.14 7.75 1.32
C VAL A 113 5.75 9.12 1.65
N GLY A 114 5.48 10.15 0.86
CA GLY A 114 5.93 11.52 1.13
C GLY A 114 5.44 12.06 2.48
N VAL A 115 4.15 11.88 2.81
CA VAL A 115 3.59 12.29 4.10
C VAL A 115 4.22 11.52 5.26
N VAL A 116 4.39 10.21 5.13
CA VAL A 116 5.06 9.39 6.15
C VAL A 116 6.51 9.83 6.34
N LEU A 117 7.24 10.09 5.26
CA LEU A 117 8.61 10.62 5.34
C LEU A 117 8.66 12.00 6.01
N LEU A 118 7.71 12.89 5.72
CA LEU A 118 7.60 14.19 6.39
C LEU A 118 7.24 14.05 7.88
N LEU A 119 6.38 13.09 8.25
CA LEU A 119 6.06 12.81 9.65
C LEU A 119 7.25 12.20 10.40
N VAL A 120 7.98 11.28 9.78
CA VAL A 120 9.21 10.69 10.33
C VAL A 120 10.28 11.76 10.48
N TRP A 121 10.46 12.63 9.46
CA TRP A 121 11.37 13.78 9.54
C TRP A 121 10.96 14.75 10.66
N ARG A 122 9.66 15.06 10.78
CA ARG A 122 9.14 15.90 11.87
C ARG A 122 9.37 15.26 13.24
N LEU A 123 9.14 13.96 13.38
CA LEU A 123 9.26 13.24 14.65
C LEU A 123 10.72 13.02 15.07
N ILE A 124 11.63 12.82 14.11
CA ILE A 124 13.04 12.50 14.38
C ILE A 124 13.94 13.76 14.36
N LEU A 125 13.68 14.74 13.50
CA LEU A 125 14.50 15.97 13.37
C LEU A 125 13.91 17.22 14.05
N SER A 126 12.73 17.14 14.69
CA SER A 126 12.21 18.25 15.52
C SER A 126 12.20 17.94 17.03
N PRO A 127 13.36 17.79 17.71
CA PRO A 127 13.40 17.87 19.17
C PRO A 127 13.39 19.35 19.59
N GLY A 128 12.34 20.10 19.21
CA GLY A 128 12.37 21.57 19.28
C GLY A 128 11.21 22.23 20.03
N LEU A 129 10.16 21.49 20.38
CA LEU A 129 9.05 21.97 21.23
C LEU A 129 9.02 21.25 22.58
N ALA A 130 10.10 20.52 22.92
CA ALA A 130 10.35 20.16 24.30
C ALA A 130 10.54 21.47 25.05
N ALA A 131 9.50 21.81 25.82
CA ALA A 131 9.42 22.89 26.77
C ALA A 131 10.76 23.17 27.48
N PRO A 132 11.02 24.41 27.93
CA PRO A 132 12.22 24.71 28.71
C PRO A 132 12.42 23.63 29.78
N LYS A 133 13.62 23.03 29.80
CA LYS A 133 14.06 21.94 30.69
C LYS A 133 14.02 22.27 32.20
N ASN A 134 13.42 23.40 32.56
CA ASN A 134 13.28 23.89 33.91
C ASN A 134 11.79 23.96 34.26
N PRO A 135 11.24 22.94 34.96
CA PRO A 135 9.91 23.00 35.57
C PRO A 135 9.74 24.14 36.58
N CYS A 136 10.82 24.82 36.95
CA CYS A 136 10.78 25.97 37.87
C CYS A 136 11.15 27.27 37.14
N PRO A 137 10.53 28.40 37.52
CA PRO A 137 10.90 29.73 37.05
C PRO A 137 12.38 30.04 37.34
N PRO A 138 12.98 31.03 36.63
CA PRO A 138 14.29 31.56 37.01
C PRO A 138 14.27 32.01 38.48
N HIS A 139 15.39 31.83 39.17
CA HIS A 139 15.53 32.05 40.62
C HIS A 139 14.77 31.07 41.53
N ALA A 140 14.34 29.91 41.04
CA ALA A 140 13.82 28.84 41.87
C ALA A 140 14.59 27.53 41.68
N THR A 141 14.83 26.83 42.79
CA THR A 141 15.48 25.52 42.85
C THR A 141 14.43 24.43 42.98
N LYS A 142 14.64 23.29 42.32
CA LYS A 142 13.76 22.13 42.45
C LYS A 142 14.07 21.41 43.77
N TYR A 143 13.03 21.06 44.50
CA TYR A 143 13.12 20.24 45.70
C TYR A 143 12.18 19.03 45.58
N LEU A 144 12.66 17.87 46.01
CA LEU A 144 11.89 16.63 46.04
C LEU A 144 11.34 16.45 47.45
N VAL A 145 10.02 16.44 47.57
CA VAL A 145 9.34 16.30 48.88
C VAL A 145 9.64 14.92 49.48
N GLU A 146 10.12 14.90 50.71
CA GLU A 146 10.38 13.70 51.49
C GLU A 146 9.15 13.32 52.36
N PRO A 147 9.05 12.05 52.81
CA PRO A 147 7.99 11.64 53.73
C PRO A 147 8.04 12.40 55.06
N GLY A 148 6.99 13.14 55.36
CA GLY A 148 6.88 13.95 56.59
C GLY A 148 6.96 15.45 56.35
N ASP A 149 7.38 15.88 55.17
CA ASP A 149 7.49 17.29 54.83
C ASP A 149 6.13 17.99 54.78
N SER A 150 6.15 19.26 55.20
CA SER A 150 5.05 20.20 54.99
C SER A 150 5.53 21.41 54.20
N CYS A 151 4.62 22.08 53.47
CA CYS A 151 4.97 23.33 52.77
C CYS A 151 5.57 24.37 53.72
N TRP A 152 5.07 24.44 54.97
CA TRP A 152 5.56 25.39 55.97
C TRP A 152 6.99 25.06 56.36
N GLU A 153 7.29 23.81 56.70
CA GLU A 153 8.63 23.37 57.10
C GLU A 153 9.65 23.51 55.97
N ILE A 154 9.29 23.13 54.75
CA ILE A 154 10.15 23.35 53.57
C ILE A 154 10.41 24.85 53.39
N SER A 155 9.37 25.68 53.39
CA SER A 155 9.54 27.12 53.18
C SER A 155 10.43 27.77 54.24
N HIS A 156 10.21 27.39 55.51
CA HIS A 156 10.94 27.91 56.65
C HIS A 156 12.40 27.48 56.65
N THR A 157 12.68 26.20 56.39
CA THR A 157 14.03 25.64 56.30
C THR A 157 14.84 26.28 55.18
N HIS A 158 14.18 26.60 54.06
CA HIS A 158 14.80 27.24 52.91
C HIS A 158 14.75 28.78 52.93
N GLY A 159 14.26 29.39 54.02
CA GLY A 159 14.30 30.84 54.21
C GLY A 159 13.38 31.65 53.30
N CYS A 160 12.28 31.06 52.82
CA CYS A 160 11.26 31.74 52.01
C CYS A 160 9.92 31.83 52.74
N SER A 161 9.09 32.81 52.37
CA SER A 161 7.74 32.91 52.94
C SER A 161 6.84 31.81 52.38
N LEU A 162 5.88 31.33 53.19
CA LEU A 162 4.88 30.35 52.74
C LEU A 162 4.07 30.88 51.52
N ASP A 163 3.79 32.19 51.51
CA ASP A 163 3.03 32.83 50.45
C ASP A 163 3.82 32.86 49.14
N ASP A 164 5.12 33.16 49.19
CA ASP A 164 5.99 33.10 48.01
C ASP A 164 6.20 31.67 47.52
N PHE A 165 6.34 30.71 48.44
CA PHE A 165 6.37 29.29 48.09
C PHE A 165 5.10 28.87 47.34
N LYS A 166 3.91 29.28 47.80
CA LYS A 166 2.63 29.00 47.12
C LYS A 166 2.52 29.70 45.77
N LYS A 167 3.03 30.93 45.62
CA LYS A 167 3.05 31.66 44.33
C LYS A 167 3.86 30.91 43.27
N PHE A 168 4.99 30.31 43.65
CA PHE A 168 5.82 29.53 42.72
C PHE A 168 5.24 28.14 42.43
N ASN A 169 4.36 27.63 43.29
CA ASN A 169 3.79 26.28 43.22
C ASN A 169 2.25 26.30 43.17
N THR A 170 1.66 27.08 42.26
CA THR A 170 0.20 27.22 42.14
C THR A 170 -0.57 25.92 41.89
N LYS A 171 0.11 24.87 41.42
CA LYS A 171 -0.46 23.54 41.17
C LYS A 171 -0.38 22.60 42.37
N VAL A 172 0.37 22.97 43.41
CA VAL A 172 0.60 22.13 44.60
C VAL A 172 -0.39 22.52 45.68
N ASN A 173 -1.07 21.53 46.25
CA ASN A 173 -1.93 21.73 47.40
C ASN A 173 -1.17 21.36 48.68
N CYS A 174 -0.94 22.33 49.55
CA CYS A 174 -0.19 22.14 50.80
C CYS A 174 -0.89 21.23 51.82
N ASP A 175 -2.22 21.12 51.80
CA ASP A 175 -2.97 20.24 52.71
C ASP A 175 -2.85 18.76 52.30
N ARG A 176 -2.41 18.50 51.06
CA ARG A 176 -2.31 17.17 50.47
C ARG A 176 -0.97 16.99 49.76
N LEU A 177 0.10 17.50 50.38
CA LEU A 177 1.44 17.37 49.83
C LEU A 177 1.85 15.88 49.88
N MET A 178 2.19 15.32 48.71
CA MET A 178 2.57 13.92 48.58
C MET A 178 4.10 13.78 48.49
N PRO A 179 4.71 12.83 49.20
CA PRO A 179 6.12 12.51 49.03
C PRO A 179 6.46 12.12 47.58
N GLY A 180 7.63 12.51 47.11
CA GLY A 180 8.07 12.32 45.72
C GLY A 180 7.56 13.40 44.74
N THR A 181 6.76 14.36 45.22
CA THR A 181 6.37 15.52 44.41
C THR A 181 7.56 16.46 44.24
N THR A 182 7.77 17.01 43.04
CA THR A 182 8.77 18.06 42.81
C THR A 182 8.13 19.43 43.01
N VAL A 183 8.69 20.25 43.88
CA VAL A 183 8.28 21.63 44.17
C VAL A 183 9.40 22.60 43.84
N CYS A 184 9.05 23.86 43.61
CA CYS A 184 9.97 24.94 43.27
C CYS A 184 10.17 25.87 44.47
N ILE A 185 11.39 25.97 44.98
CA ILE A 185 11.76 26.82 46.12
C ILE A 185 12.41 28.10 45.59
N PRO A 186 11.88 29.30 45.87
CA PRO A 186 12.51 30.55 45.47
C PRO A 186 13.84 30.74 46.21
N ASN A 187 14.88 31.13 45.49
CA ASN A 187 16.25 31.35 46.00
C ASN A 187 16.46 32.75 46.59
N GLN A 188 15.41 33.56 46.69
CA GLN A 188 15.50 34.95 47.12
C GLN A 188 14.81 35.11 48.48
N PRO A 189 15.46 35.76 49.47
CA PRO A 189 14.78 36.18 50.69
C PRO A 189 13.60 37.09 50.32
N PRO A 190 12.53 37.12 51.16
CA PRO A 190 11.36 37.95 50.88
C PRO A 190 11.79 39.38 50.56
N ASP A 191 11.34 39.92 49.43
CA ASP A 191 11.50 41.34 49.14
C ASP A 191 10.72 42.10 50.23
N PRO A 192 11.40 42.91 51.08
CA PRO A 192 10.74 43.58 52.19
C PRO A 192 9.77 44.70 51.74
N ASN A 193 9.51 44.89 50.44
CA ASN A 193 8.70 45.99 49.90
C ASN A 193 7.43 45.58 49.12
N VAL A 194 6.89 44.37 49.32
CA VAL A 194 5.60 43.95 48.72
C VAL A 194 4.59 43.55 49.80
#